data_AF-A0A3M7KJD3-F1
#
_entry.id   AF-A0A3M7KJD3-F1
#
_cell.length_a   1.000
_cell.length_b   1.000
_cell.length_c   1.000
_cell.angle_alpha   90.00
_cell.angle_beta   90.00
_cell.angle_gamma   90.00
#
_symmetry.space_group_name_H-M   'P 1'
#
loop_
_entity.id
_entity.type
_entity.pdbx_description
1 polymer ?
#
loop_
_entity_poly.entity_id
_entity_poly.type
_entity_poly.pdbx_seq_one_letter_code
_entity_poly.pdbx_strand_id
1 'polypeptide(L)'
;MKTFPVKYFDGKSSKPFDALLTIFPNYWNVSIKEEDFSNIIKWEIEHIKSSQVYTQKIKSFSYGNYPFQYIEYQGDDILIEIEKFQEQKKLCNKTDSFLHKFGAKSVAMLMLAIVTFSGLMYFYVIPNVAEKFAENIDSTYVIAFGNYIFDPLKPELNIDDERSAVLQEFTNQLTLDSEYPIEVYVAKIDELNAFAMPGGKIVIF
;
A
#
# COMPACT_ATOMS: atom_id res chain seq x y z
N MET A 1 40.20 -24.45 -0.68
CA MET A 1 39.68 -23.95 -1.96
C MET A 1 38.60 -24.91 -2.41
N LYS A 2 37.34 -24.47 -2.43
CA LYS A 2 36.19 -25.34 -2.69
C LYS A 2 35.70 -25.13 -4.12
N THR A 3 35.37 -26.23 -4.80
CA THR A 3 34.78 -26.21 -6.14
C THR A 3 33.31 -26.62 -6.05
N PHE A 4 32.49 -26.03 -6.91
CA PHE A 4 31.04 -26.27 -6.93
C PHE A 4 30.62 -26.73 -8.33
N PRO A 5 29.89 -27.85 -8.47
CA PRO A 5 29.31 -28.24 -9.74
C PRO A 5 28.15 -27.30 -10.08
N VAL A 6 28.27 -26.57 -11.18
CA VAL A 6 27.28 -25.59 -11.63
C VAL A 6 26.85 -25.88 -13.06
N LYS A 7 25.63 -25.47 -13.41
CA LYS A 7 25.23 -25.36 -14.82
C LYS A 7 25.60 -23.98 -15.31
N TYR A 8 26.41 -23.91 -16.34
CA TYR A 8 26.83 -22.66 -16.99
C TYR A 8 26.09 -22.45 -18.30
N PHE A 9 25.75 -21.20 -18.57
CA PHE A 9 25.10 -20.78 -19.80
C PHE A 9 25.86 -19.58 -20.38
N ASP A 10 26.19 -19.67 -21.66
CA ASP A 10 27.10 -18.74 -22.34
C ASP A 10 26.43 -17.46 -22.87
N GLY A 11 25.10 -17.36 -22.76
CA GLY A 11 24.31 -16.25 -23.29
C GLY A 11 24.19 -16.23 -24.82
N LYS A 12 24.79 -17.20 -25.52
CA LYS A 12 24.75 -17.31 -26.99
C LYS A 12 23.88 -18.47 -27.45
N SER A 13 23.85 -19.55 -26.67
CA SER A 13 23.03 -20.73 -26.92
C SER A 13 22.10 -21.00 -25.75
N SER A 14 20.99 -21.69 -26.01
CA SER A 14 20.09 -22.17 -24.95
C SER A 14 20.57 -23.48 -24.31
N LYS A 15 21.78 -23.95 -24.63
CA LYS A 15 22.31 -25.22 -24.10
C LYS A 15 23.08 -24.96 -22.80
N PRO A 16 22.74 -25.65 -21.69
CA PRO A 16 23.56 -25.64 -20.50
C PRO A 16 24.84 -26.45 -20.71
N PHE A 17 25.94 -25.98 -20.11
CA PHE A 17 27.20 -26.70 -20.00
C PHE A 17 27.43 -27.08 -18.53
N ASP A 18 27.83 -28.33 -18.28
CA ASP A 18 28.26 -28.72 -16.95
C ASP A 18 29.65 -28.14 -16.68
N ALA A 19 29.79 -27.39 -15.59
CA ALA A 19 31.00 -26.66 -15.25
C ALA A 19 31.34 -26.76 -13.76
N LEU A 20 32.61 -26.52 -13.46
CA LEU A 20 33.10 -26.38 -12.09
C LEU A 20 33.40 -24.92 -11.78
N LEU A 21 32.67 -24.37 -10.81
CA LEU A 21 32.91 -23.04 -10.29
C LEU A 21 33.96 -23.10 -9.18
N THR A 22 35.00 -22.28 -9.29
CA THR A 22 35.99 -22.06 -8.25
C THR A 22 35.93 -20.60 -7.80
N ILE A 23 35.70 -20.38 -6.50
CA ILE A 23 35.54 -19.04 -5.94
C ILE A 23 36.89 -18.55 -5.41
N PHE A 24 37.36 -17.40 -5.90
CA PHE A 24 38.49 -16.65 -5.35
C PHE A 24 37.99 -15.31 -4.80
N PRO A 25 38.79 -14.59 -3.98
CA PRO A 25 38.36 -13.31 -3.39
C PRO A 25 37.86 -12.27 -4.41
N ASN A 26 38.59 -12.11 -5.51
CA ASN A 26 38.38 -11.01 -6.47
C ASN A 26 37.82 -11.46 -7.84
N TYR A 27 37.69 -12.77 -8.06
CA TYR A 27 37.13 -13.31 -9.29
C TYR A 27 36.63 -14.75 -9.07
N TRP A 28 35.76 -15.23 -9.95
CA TRP A 28 35.38 -16.63 -10.01
C TRP A 28 35.92 -17.25 -11.30
N ASN A 29 36.32 -18.51 -11.25
CA ASN A 29 36.67 -19.27 -12.45
C ASN A 29 35.60 -20.32 -12.72
N VAL A 30 35.08 -20.31 -13.94
CA VAL A 30 34.17 -21.32 -14.46
C VAL A 30 34.96 -22.21 -15.41
N SER A 31 35.22 -23.44 -14.97
CA SER A 31 35.93 -24.44 -15.76
C SER A 31 34.93 -25.34 -16.47
N ILE A 32 34.86 -25.26 -17.79
CA ILE A 32 34.02 -26.09 -18.64
C ILE A 32 34.90 -27.23 -19.17
N LYS A 33 34.43 -28.47 -19.02
CA LYS A 33 35.12 -29.66 -19.55
C LYS A 33 34.28 -30.27 -20.66
N GLU A 34 34.69 -30.06 -21.90
CA GLU A 34 34.17 -30.77 -23.07
C GLU A 34 35.17 -31.86 -23.48
N GLU A 35 34.71 -32.87 -24.21
CA GLU A 35 35.41 -34.16 -24.44
C GLU A 35 36.88 -34.01 -24.91
N ASP A 36 37.22 -32.92 -25.62
CA ASP A 36 38.58 -32.67 -26.15
C ASP A 36 39.23 -31.34 -25.69
N PHE A 37 38.52 -30.45 -24.97
CA PHE A 37 39.05 -29.15 -24.56
C PHE A 37 38.56 -28.71 -23.16
N SER A 38 39.48 -28.15 -22.36
CA SER A 38 39.15 -27.45 -21.11
C SER A 38 39.21 -25.95 -21.32
N ASN A 39 38.10 -25.25 -21.13
CA ASN A 39 38.06 -23.79 -21.17
C ASN A 39 37.85 -23.24 -19.75
N ILE A 40 38.63 -22.21 -19.38
CA ILE A 40 38.51 -21.53 -18.08
C ILE A 40 38.08 -20.10 -18.35
N ILE A 41 36.86 -19.78 -17.92
CA ILE A 41 36.29 -18.45 -18.05
C ILE A 41 36.42 -17.75 -16.70
N LYS A 42 37.04 -16.57 -16.70
CA LYS A 42 37.23 -15.74 -15.51
C LYS A 42 36.11 -14.70 -15.41
N TRP A 43 35.41 -14.68 -14.28
CA TRP A 43 34.39 -13.70 -13.92
C TRP A 43 34.92 -12.77 -12.83
N GLU A 44 35.05 -11.49 -13.14
CA GLU A 44 35.39 -10.46 -12.13
C GLU A 44 34.19 -10.11 -11.26
N ILE A 45 34.38 -10.06 -9.93
CA ILE A 45 33.30 -9.87 -8.94
C ILE A 45 32.48 -8.60 -9.22
N GLU A 46 33.11 -7.53 -9.69
CA GLU A 46 32.46 -6.24 -9.98
C GLU A 46 31.32 -6.36 -11.02
N HIS A 47 31.42 -7.35 -11.91
CA HIS A 47 30.47 -7.58 -12.99
C HIS A 47 29.50 -8.73 -12.70
N ILE A 48 29.60 -9.36 -11.52
CA ILE A 48 28.71 -10.44 -11.08
C ILE A 48 27.49 -9.84 -10.39
N LYS A 49 26.31 -10.30 -10.78
CA LYS A 49 25.04 -9.95 -10.14
C LYS A 49 24.35 -11.21 -9.65
N SER A 50 24.00 -11.26 -8.36
CA SER A 50 23.14 -12.32 -7.82
C SER A 50 21.71 -12.12 -8.32
N SER A 51 21.07 -13.19 -8.76
CA SER A 51 19.64 -13.16 -9.07
C SER A 51 18.83 -12.87 -7.80
N GLN A 52 17.81 -12.02 -7.94
CA GLN A 52 16.84 -11.70 -6.90
C GLN A 52 15.63 -12.66 -6.91
N VAL A 53 15.56 -13.58 -7.88
CA VAL A 53 14.47 -14.53 -7.99
C VAL A 53 14.79 -15.77 -7.15
N TYR A 54 14.07 -15.92 -6.05
CA TYR A 54 14.25 -17.04 -5.13
C TYR A 54 13.44 -18.26 -5.60
N THR A 55 14.06 -19.14 -6.38
CA THR A 55 13.56 -20.51 -6.55
C THR A 55 14.15 -21.38 -5.45
N GLN A 56 13.32 -22.11 -4.71
CA GLN A 56 13.79 -22.94 -3.60
C GLN A 56 14.94 -23.86 -4.09
N LYS A 57 16.10 -23.75 -3.42
CA LYS A 57 17.34 -24.53 -3.66
C LYS A 57 18.15 -24.19 -4.92
N ILE A 58 17.78 -23.19 -5.72
CA ILE A 58 18.59 -22.76 -6.87
C ILE A 58 19.13 -21.36 -6.59
N LYS A 59 20.46 -21.23 -6.62
CA LYS A 59 21.16 -19.95 -6.56
C LYS A 59 21.71 -19.66 -7.94
N SER A 60 21.37 -18.50 -8.48
CA SER A 60 21.85 -18.08 -9.80
C SER A 60 22.61 -16.77 -9.74
N PHE A 61 23.67 -16.71 -10.55
CA PHE A 61 24.54 -15.54 -10.69
C PHE A 61 24.71 -15.25 -12.18
N SER A 62 24.65 -13.97 -12.53
CA SER A 62 24.82 -13.49 -13.90
C SER A 62 26.08 -12.63 -14.02
N TYR A 63 26.69 -12.63 -15.20
CA TYR A 63 27.93 -11.92 -15.48
C TYR A 63 27.83 -11.10 -16.77
N GLY A 64 28.12 -9.79 -16.66
CA GLY A 64 28.15 -8.86 -17.77
C GLY A 64 26.79 -8.25 -18.16
N ASN A 65 26.74 -7.69 -19.36
CA ASN A 65 25.53 -7.06 -19.94
C ASN A 65 24.81 -8.03 -20.87
N TYR A 66 23.53 -7.76 -21.16
CA TYR A 66 22.74 -8.61 -22.06
C TYR A 66 23.32 -8.65 -23.48
N PRO A 67 23.42 -9.84 -24.12
CA PRO A 67 23.14 -11.17 -23.56
C PRO A 67 24.23 -11.61 -22.57
N PHE A 68 23.82 -11.94 -21.35
CA PHE A 68 24.73 -12.21 -20.24
C PHE A 68 24.99 -13.70 -20.07
N GLN A 69 26.15 -14.03 -19.50
CA GLN A 69 26.45 -15.39 -19.05
C GLN A 69 25.77 -15.60 -17.70
N TYR A 70 25.33 -16.81 -17.41
CA TYR A 70 24.76 -17.12 -16.10
C TYR A 70 25.12 -18.52 -15.61
N ILE A 71 25.21 -18.67 -14.29
CA ILE A 71 25.40 -19.95 -13.63
C ILE A 71 24.24 -20.25 -12.70
N GLU A 72 23.89 -21.52 -12.61
CA GLU A 72 22.93 -22.04 -11.65
C GLU A 72 23.60 -23.11 -10.79
N TYR A 73 23.47 -22.94 -9.47
CA TYR A 73 23.93 -23.88 -8.47
C TYR A 73 22.76 -24.39 -7.65
N GLN A 74 22.68 -25.71 -7.48
CA GLN A 74 21.66 -26.35 -6.67
C GLN A 74 22.21 -26.66 -5.28
N GLY A 75 22.02 -25.73 -4.34
CA GLY A 75 22.49 -25.84 -2.96
C GLY A 75 22.67 -24.50 -2.27
N ASP A 76 22.73 -24.51 -0.94
CA ASP A 76 22.86 -23.29 -0.12
C ASP A 76 24.29 -23.04 0.38
N ASP A 77 25.19 -24.02 0.24
CA ASP A 77 26.56 -23.98 0.75
C ASP A 77 27.51 -23.11 -0.07
N ILE A 78 27.12 -22.71 -1.29
CA ILE A 78 27.87 -21.72 -2.09
C ILE A 78 27.88 -20.35 -1.41
N LEU A 79 26.77 -19.96 -0.76
CA LEU A 79 26.68 -18.66 -0.07
C LEU A 79 27.61 -18.62 1.15
N ILE A 80 27.80 -19.75 1.84
CA ILE A 80 28.73 -19.85 2.96
C ILE A 80 30.17 -19.59 2.50
N GLU A 81 30.54 -20.06 1.30
CA GLU A 81 31.88 -19.81 0.75
C GLU A 81 32.04 -18.36 0.28
N ILE A 82 30.99 -17.76 -0.31
CA ILE A 82 30.97 -16.34 -0.72
C ILE A 82 31.07 -15.42 0.50
N GLU A 83 30.36 -15.72 1.59
CA GLU A 83 30.37 -14.93 2.83
C GLU A 83 31.75 -14.86 3.50
N LYS A 84 32.68 -15.77 3.19
CA LYS A 84 34.06 -15.71 3.68
C LYS A 84 34.87 -14.56 3.08
N PHE A 85 34.46 -14.04 1.93
CA PHE A 85 35.16 -12.96 1.22
C PHE A 85 34.38 -11.65 1.35
N GLN A 86 35.01 -10.63 1.97
CA GLN A 86 34.34 -9.37 2.28
C GLN A 86 33.93 -8.61 1.02
N GLU A 87 34.71 -8.74 -0.07
CA GLU A 87 34.47 -8.11 -1.37
C GLU A 87 33.18 -8.61 -2.03
N GLN A 88 32.72 -9.82 -1.68
CA GLN A 88 31.58 -10.49 -2.30
C GLN A 88 30.29 -10.36 -1.48
N LYS A 89 30.34 -9.65 -0.34
CA LYS A 89 29.19 -9.46 0.56
C LYS A 89 27.98 -8.82 -0.12
N LYS A 90 28.18 -8.07 -1.21
CA LYS A 90 27.13 -7.49 -2.05
C LYS A 90 26.28 -8.54 -2.77
N LEU A 91 26.82 -9.74 -2.98
CA LEU A 91 26.14 -10.86 -3.64
C LEU A 91 25.21 -11.62 -2.67
N CYS A 92 25.30 -11.38 -1.36
CA CYS A 92 24.48 -12.02 -0.33
C CYS A 92 23.33 -11.07 0.08
N ASN A 93 22.11 -11.28 -0.44
CA ASN A 93 20.97 -10.45 -0.04
C ASN A 93 20.43 -10.86 1.35
N LYS A 94 20.58 -9.99 2.36
CA LYS A 94 20.22 -10.31 3.77
C LYS A 94 18.77 -9.99 4.14
N THR A 95 18.09 -9.11 3.40
CA THR A 95 16.77 -8.59 3.74
C THR A 95 15.65 -9.62 3.54
N ASP A 96 15.74 -10.47 2.51
CA ASP A 96 14.75 -11.52 2.24
C ASP A 96 14.73 -12.63 3.31
N SER A 97 15.90 -12.94 3.90
CA SER A 97 15.96 -13.97 4.94
C SER A 97 15.18 -13.59 6.21
N PHE A 98 14.97 -12.29 6.45
CA PHE A 98 14.24 -11.80 7.62
C PHE A 98 12.74 -12.06 7.47
N LEU A 99 12.13 -11.68 6.36
CA LEU A 99 10.70 -11.90 6.11
C LEU A 99 10.33 -13.39 6.09
N HIS A 100 11.21 -14.25 5.57
CA HIS A 100 10.96 -15.69 5.53
C HIS A 100 11.20 -16.43 6.86
N LYS A 101 11.99 -15.88 7.80
CA LYS A 101 12.14 -16.42 9.16
C LYS A 101 10.83 -16.33 9.96
N PHE A 102 10.01 -15.35 9.62
CA PHE A 102 8.76 -15.04 10.29
C PHE A 102 7.59 -15.58 9.44
N GLY A 103 7.42 -16.92 9.39
CA GLY A 103 6.34 -17.60 8.65
C GLY A 103 4.91 -17.27 9.12
N ALA A 104 3.96 -18.20 9.04
CA ALA A 104 2.53 -17.95 9.31
C ALA A 104 2.19 -17.20 10.63
N LYS A 105 3.07 -17.28 11.64
CA LYS A 105 2.94 -16.53 12.91
C LYS A 105 3.02 -15.01 12.73
N SER A 106 3.79 -14.50 11.76
CA SER A 106 3.93 -13.07 11.50
C SER A 106 2.67 -12.47 10.88
N VAL A 107 2.08 -13.24 9.96
CA VAL A 107 0.81 -12.91 9.32
C VAL A 107 -0.30 -12.90 10.38
N ALA A 108 -0.34 -13.89 11.27
CA ALA A 108 -1.29 -13.91 12.38
C ALA A 108 -1.09 -12.73 13.35
N MET A 109 0.15 -12.37 13.67
CA MET A 109 0.46 -11.22 14.52
C MET A 109 0.07 -9.89 13.86
N LEU A 110 0.28 -9.75 12.55
CA LEU A 110 -0.16 -8.57 11.80
C LEU A 110 -1.69 -8.45 11.78
N MET A 111 -2.40 -9.55 11.54
CA MET A 111 -3.87 -9.56 11.60
C MET A 111 -4.36 -9.18 12.99
N LEU A 112 -3.76 -9.73 14.04
CA LEU A 112 -4.10 -9.38 15.41
C LEU A 112 -3.87 -7.89 15.67
N ALA A 113 -2.73 -7.33 15.22
CA ALA A 113 -2.44 -5.91 15.38
C ALA A 113 -3.48 -5.02 14.68
N ILE A 114 -3.90 -5.38 13.46
CA ILE A 114 -4.93 -4.64 12.72
C ILE A 114 -6.27 -4.67 13.47
N VAL A 115 -6.68 -5.84 13.96
CA VAL A 115 -7.95 -6.00 14.71
C VAL A 115 -7.89 -5.21 16.01
N THR A 116 -6.81 -5.32 16.77
CA THR A 116 -6.62 -4.57 18.02
C THR A 116 -6.61 -3.07 17.77
N PHE A 117 -5.90 -2.61 16.74
CA PHE A 117 -5.86 -1.19 16.38
C PHE A 117 -7.25 -0.67 15.97
N SER A 118 -7.99 -1.45 15.18
CA SER A 118 -9.36 -1.09 14.77
C SER A 118 -10.30 -1.02 15.96
N GLY A 119 -10.20 -1.98 16.89
CA GLY A 119 -10.96 -1.96 18.14
C GLY A 119 -10.64 -0.74 19.00
N LEU A 120 -9.37 -0.39 19.17
CA LEU A 120 -8.95 0.80 19.90
C LEU A 120 -9.49 2.09 19.26
N MET A 121 -9.42 2.19 17.93
CA MET A 121 -10.00 3.31 17.19
C MET A 121 -11.49 3.45 17.45
N TYR A 122 -12.23 2.34 17.34
CA TYR A 122 -13.68 2.33 17.50
C TYR A 122 -14.13 2.68 18.93
N PHE A 123 -13.53 2.09 19.95
CA PHE A 123 -13.99 2.27 21.33
C PHE A 123 -13.44 3.52 22.02
N TYR A 124 -12.27 4.03 21.61
CA TYR A 124 -11.62 5.13 22.30
C TYR A 124 -11.47 6.37 21.43
N VAL A 125 -10.94 6.23 20.21
CA VAL A 125 -10.61 7.42 19.42
C VAL A 125 -11.86 8.06 18.85
N ILE A 126 -12.72 7.30 18.18
CA ILE A 126 -13.93 7.84 17.54
C ILE A 126 -14.84 8.55 18.55
N PRO A 127 -15.18 7.96 19.73
CA PRO A 127 -16.06 8.65 20.69
C PRO A 127 -15.46 9.94 21.22
N ASN A 128 -14.17 9.93 21.60
CA ASN A 128 -13.50 11.14 22.10
C ASN A 128 -13.41 12.25 21.04
N VAL A 129 -13.18 11.88 19.77
CA VAL A 129 -13.16 12.85 18.67
C VAL A 129 -14.56 13.38 18.40
N ALA A 130 -15.57 12.52 18.42
CA ALA A 130 -16.96 12.90 18.18
C ALA A 130 -17.49 13.85 19.27
N GLU A 131 -17.22 13.56 20.55
CA GLU A 131 -17.59 14.43 21.67
C GLU A 131 -16.94 15.81 21.53
N LYS A 132 -15.63 15.85 21.32
CA LYS A 132 -14.92 17.14 21.13
C LYS A 132 -15.40 17.89 19.90
N PHE A 133 -15.75 17.19 18.82
CA PHE A 133 -16.29 17.81 17.63
C PHE A 133 -17.67 18.43 17.92
N ALA A 134 -18.54 17.70 18.62
CA ALA A 134 -19.87 18.20 18.99
C ALA A 134 -19.81 19.39 19.95
N GLU A 135 -18.89 19.39 20.92
CA GLU A 135 -18.71 20.51 21.87
C GLU A 135 -18.18 21.79 21.23
N ASN A 136 -17.43 21.67 20.13
CA ASN A 136 -16.76 22.81 19.49
C ASN A 136 -17.39 23.17 18.13
N ILE A 137 -18.58 22.66 17.84
CA ILE A 137 -19.26 22.98 16.59
C ILE A 137 -19.79 24.42 16.65
N ASP A 138 -19.28 25.28 15.77
CA ASP A 138 -19.75 26.65 15.68
C ASP A 138 -21.06 26.73 14.87
N SER A 139 -21.92 27.66 15.26
CA SER A 139 -23.14 28.06 14.55
C SER A 139 -22.91 28.25 13.04
N THR A 140 -21.79 28.86 12.64
CA THR A 140 -21.39 29.04 11.24
C THR A 140 -21.29 27.72 10.49
N TYR A 141 -20.72 26.69 11.12
CA TYR A 141 -20.59 25.36 10.52
C TYR A 141 -21.95 24.68 10.38
N VAL A 142 -22.82 24.80 11.39
CA VAL A 142 -24.17 24.24 11.36
C VAL A 142 -25.02 24.88 10.26
N ILE A 143 -24.90 26.20 10.06
CA ILE A 143 -25.56 26.93 8.97
C ILE A 143 -25.02 26.48 7.60
N ALA A 144 -23.70 26.42 7.45
CA ALA A 144 -23.07 25.98 6.20
C ALA A 144 -23.45 24.54 5.84
N PHE A 145 -23.50 23.65 6.83
CA PHE A 145 -23.94 22.27 6.66
C PHE A 145 -25.42 22.18 6.29
N GLY A 146 -26.26 23.00 6.91
CA GLY A 146 -27.67 23.16 6.56
C GLY A 146 -27.87 23.57 5.10
N ASN A 147 -27.15 24.59 4.64
CA ASN A 147 -27.16 25.02 3.24
C ASN A 147 -26.69 23.89 2.31
N TYR A 148 -25.58 23.23 2.65
CA TYR A 148 -25.03 22.12 1.87
C TYR A 148 -26.02 20.96 1.68
N ILE A 149 -26.83 20.66 2.70
CA ILE A 149 -27.89 19.64 2.60
C ILE A 149 -29.10 20.17 1.83
N PHE A 150 -29.51 21.42 2.09
CA PHE A 150 -30.76 21.95 1.55
C PHE A 150 -30.70 22.29 0.07
N ASP A 151 -29.59 22.86 -0.40
CA ASP A 151 -29.40 23.28 -1.79
C ASP A 151 -29.72 22.15 -2.81
N PRO A 152 -29.21 20.92 -2.65
CA PRO A 152 -29.56 19.81 -3.54
C PRO A 152 -30.99 19.28 -3.34
N LEU A 153 -31.60 19.44 -2.16
CA LEU A 153 -32.97 18.99 -1.89
C LEU A 153 -34.04 19.97 -2.40
N LYS A 154 -33.71 21.26 -2.52
CA LYS A 154 -34.64 22.32 -2.90
C LYS A 154 -35.42 22.02 -4.21
N PRO A 155 -34.82 21.48 -5.28
CA PRO A 155 -35.55 21.10 -6.50
C PRO A 155 -36.50 19.94 -6.28
N GLU A 156 -36.14 18.96 -5.45
CA GLU A 156 -36.97 17.78 -5.17
C GLU A 156 -38.20 18.13 -4.33
N LEU A 157 -38.05 19.08 -3.41
CA LEU A 157 -39.13 19.58 -2.56
C LEU A 157 -40.13 20.49 -3.31
N ASN A 158 -39.84 20.88 -4.55
CA ASN A 158 -40.69 21.74 -5.38
C ASN A 158 -41.16 22.99 -4.60
N ILE A 159 -40.20 23.75 -4.06
CA ILE A 159 -40.47 24.91 -3.21
C ILE A 159 -41.32 25.97 -3.96
N ASP A 160 -42.34 26.48 -3.28
CA ASP A 160 -43.16 27.62 -3.69
C ASP A 160 -42.53 28.91 -3.15
N ASP A 161 -41.73 29.59 -3.98
CA ASP A 161 -41.03 30.81 -3.56
C ASP A 161 -42.00 31.94 -3.15
N GLU A 162 -43.17 32.06 -3.78
CA GLU A 162 -44.15 33.11 -3.45
C GLU A 162 -44.77 32.87 -2.07
N ARG A 163 -45.25 31.64 -1.81
CA ARG A 163 -45.80 31.28 -0.50
C ARG A 163 -44.74 31.29 0.59
N SER A 164 -43.51 30.87 0.26
CA SER A 164 -42.37 30.94 1.19
C SER A 164 -42.06 32.38 1.59
N ALA A 165 -42.12 33.34 0.65
CA ALA A 165 -41.89 34.75 0.97
C ALA A 165 -42.94 35.33 1.93
N VAL A 166 -44.22 35.02 1.72
CA VAL A 166 -45.31 35.44 2.62
C VAL A 166 -45.15 34.81 4.00
N LEU A 167 -44.84 33.52 4.04
CA LEU A 167 -44.61 32.81 5.30
C LEU A 167 -43.40 33.37 6.03
N GLN A 168 -42.31 33.69 5.33
CA GLN A 168 -41.12 34.30 5.90
C GLN A 168 -41.42 35.68 6.48
N GLU A 169 -42.23 36.50 5.81
CA GLU A 169 -42.65 37.80 6.33
C GLU A 169 -43.43 37.65 7.64
N PHE A 170 -44.35 36.68 7.72
CA PHE A 170 -45.04 36.34 8.96
C PHE A 170 -44.08 35.88 10.04
N THR A 171 -43.16 34.97 9.72
CA THR A 171 -42.17 34.44 10.68
C THR A 171 -41.24 35.53 11.21
N ASN A 172 -40.84 36.49 10.37
CA ASN A 172 -40.01 37.63 10.78
C ASN A 172 -40.70 38.57 11.78
N GLN A 173 -42.03 38.54 11.87
CA GLN A 173 -42.79 39.30 12.86
C GLN A 173 -42.89 38.57 14.21
N LEU A 174 -42.51 37.28 14.26
CA LEU A 174 -42.49 36.51 15.50
C LEU A 174 -41.19 36.76 16.25
N THR A 175 -41.29 37.05 17.55
CA THR A 175 -40.13 37.06 18.44
C THR A 175 -39.75 35.62 18.77
N LEU A 176 -38.88 35.03 17.95
CA LEU A 176 -38.36 33.68 18.15
C LEU A 176 -37.00 33.73 18.84
N ASP A 177 -36.87 33.03 19.96
CA ASP A 177 -35.59 32.81 20.63
C ASP A 177 -34.86 31.67 19.92
N SER A 178 -33.92 32.01 19.03
CA SER A 178 -33.15 31.04 18.26
C SER A 178 -31.69 31.46 18.13
N GLU A 179 -30.80 30.47 18.24
CA GLU A 179 -29.38 30.59 17.95
C GLU A 179 -29.11 30.72 16.43
N TYR A 180 -30.06 30.31 15.59
CA TYR A 180 -29.91 30.26 14.13
C TYR A 180 -30.87 31.22 13.43
N PRO A 181 -30.51 31.74 12.24
CA PRO A 181 -31.45 32.49 11.42
C PRO A 181 -32.58 31.56 10.95
N ILE A 182 -33.82 31.91 11.29
CA ILE A 182 -34.99 31.11 10.91
C ILE A 182 -35.37 31.42 9.46
N GLU A 183 -35.24 30.41 8.59
CA GLU A 183 -35.66 30.46 7.20
C GLU A 183 -36.79 29.45 6.96
N VAL A 184 -37.94 29.91 6.47
CA VAL A 184 -39.12 29.07 6.26
C VAL A 184 -39.40 28.91 4.76
N TYR A 185 -39.72 27.68 4.37
CA TYR A 185 -39.98 27.29 2.99
C TYR A 185 -41.28 26.50 2.90
N VAL A 186 -42.06 26.77 1.86
CA VAL A 186 -43.29 26.03 1.53
C VAL A 186 -42.99 25.09 0.38
N ALA A 187 -43.15 23.79 0.58
CA ALA A 187 -43.01 22.75 -0.44
C ALA A 187 -44.37 22.45 -1.08
N LYS A 188 -44.41 22.16 -2.39
CA LYS A 188 -45.65 21.78 -3.08
C LYS A 188 -45.92 20.28 -2.95
N ILE A 189 -46.16 19.83 -1.74
CA ILE A 189 -46.38 18.41 -1.40
C ILE A 189 -47.71 18.31 -0.65
N ASP A 190 -48.64 17.49 -1.14
CA ASP A 190 -49.98 17.34 -0.54
C ASP A 190 -49.96 16.33 0.62
N GLU A 191 -49.16 16.63 1.65
CA GLU A 191 -49.07 15.88 2.90
C GLU A 191 -49.03 16.85 4.08
N LEU A 192 -49.72 16.55 5.17
CA LEU A 192 -49.66 17.38 6.38
C LEU A 192 -48.35 17.11 7.14
N ASN A 193 -47.29 17.84 6.80
CA ASN A 193 -45.98 17.66 7.43
C ASN A 193 -45.17 18.96 7.47
N ALA A 194 -44.24 19.03 8.41
CA ALA A 194 -43.20 20.03 8.45
C ALA A 194 -41.95 19.45 9.11
N PHE A 195 -40.77 19.84 8.64
CA PHE A 195 -39.51 19.43 9.25
C PHE A 195 -38.51 20.58 9.29
N ALA A 196 -37.63 20.53 10.29
CA ALA A 196 -36.51 21.46 10.42
C ALA A 196 -35.21 20.79 9.99
N MET A 197 -34.31 21.57 9.39
CA MET A 197 -32.97 21.19 8.99
C MET A 197 -31.94 21.97 9.80
N PRO A 198 -30.68 21.50 9.85
CA PRO A 198 -29.57 22.25 10.44
C PRO A 198 -29.51 23.68 9.89
N GLY A 199 -29.10 24.63 10.72
CA GLY A 199 -28.93 26.03 10.30
C GLY A 199 -30.21 26.86 10.29
N GLY A 200 -31.29 26.40 10.91
CA GLY A 200 -32.52 27.19 11.10
C GLY A 200 -33.52 27.12 9.94
N LYS A 201 -33.36 26.19 9.00
CA LYS A 201 -34.30 26.04 7.87
C LYS A 201 -35.48 25.17 8.25
N ILE A 202 -36.69 25.59 7.92
CA ILE A 202 -37.94 24.87 8.20
C ILE A 202 -38.70 24.72 6.88
N VAL A 203 -39.07 23.50 6.53
CA VAL A 203 -39.86 23.20 5.34
C VAL A 203 -41.25 22.75 5.78
N ILE A 204 -42.29 23.37 5.21
CA ILE A 204 -43.71 23.12 5.49
C ILE A 204 -44.38 22.68 4.19
N PHE A 205 -45.22 21.64 4.25
CA PHE A 205 -45.90 21.05 3.09
C PHE A 205 -47.33 21.61 2.96
#